data_AF-A0A355ULD1-F1
#
_entry.id   AF-A0A355ULD1-F1
#
_cell.length_a   1.000
_cell.length_b   1.000
_cell.length_c   1.000
_cell.angle_alpha   90.00
_cell.angle_beta   90.00
_cell.angle_gamma   90.00
#
_symmetry.space_group_name_H-M   'P 1'
#
loop_
_entity.id
_entity.type
_entity.pdbx_description
1 polymer ?
#
loop_
_entity_poly.entity_id
_entity_poly.type
_entity_poly.pdbx_seq_one_letter_code
_entity_poly.pdbx_strand_id
1 'polypeptide(L)'
;MRALSSDFIEEKKIWGWLYFLVFPLDFFFAPEDPDGVAFQEEKYSELFPVFLWLLPLAVLLTNTVSIGAVGMFFLFGVLSAMLSVLTSYHLRLEAGKTIEILLNLWAGLILISLSLFLLAFLLGIFIENEI
;
A
#
# COMPACT_ATOMS: atom_id res chain seq x y z
N MET A 1 27.40 -3.51 -12.47
CA MET A 1 26.36 -2.54 -12.09
C MET A 1 25.55 -2.22 -13.33
N ARG A 2 24.35 -2.79 -13.48
CA ARG A 2 23.41 -2.36 -14.51
C ARG A 2 22.72 -1.13 -13.93
N ALA A 3 23.01 0.05 -14.46
CA ALA A 3 22.28 1.24 -14.09
C ALA A 3 20.81 1.02 -14.45
N LEU A 4 19.91 1.25 -13.49
CA LEU A 4 18.48 1.42 -13.77
C LEU A 4 18.36 2.42 -14.92
N SER A 5 17.56 2.11 -15.94
CA SER A 5 17.42 3.02 -17.08
C SER A 5 16.90 4.37 -16.59
N SER A 6 17.40 5.46 -17.16
CA SER A 6 16.97 6.84 -16.85
C SER A 6 15.44 6.99 -16.88
N ASP A 7 14.81 6.24 -17.78
CA ASP A 7 13.37 6.28 -18.04
C ASP A 7 12.57 5.66 -16.88
N PHE A 8 13.11 4.64 -16.22
CA PHE A 8 12.51 4.03 -15.02
C PHE A 8 12.57 4.98 -13.81
N ILE A 9 13.58 5.85 -13.74
CA ILE A 9 13.75 6.83 -12.66
C ILE A 9 12.83 8.05 -12.88
N GLU A 10 12.64 8.48 -14.13
CA GLU A 10 11.74 9.60 -14.45
C GLU A 10 10.25 9.23 -14.30
N GLU A 11 9.83 8.04 -14.73
CA GLU A 11 8.45 7.57 -14.55
C GLU A 11 8.09 7.38 -13.06
N LYS A 12 9.06 6.94 -12.26
CA LYS A 12 8.95 6.83 -10.79
C LYS A 12 8.80 8.17 -10.07
N LYS A 13 9.16 9.32 -10.65
CA LYS A 13 9.07 10.62 -9.95
C LYS A 13 7.63 11.07 -9.73
N ILE A 14 6.74 10.82 -10.68
CA ILE A 14 5.33 11.24 -10.57
C ILE A 14 4.54 10.27 -9.68
N TRP A 15 4.81 8.98 -9.76
CA TRP A 15 4.11 7.94 -9.01
C TRP A 15 4.79 7.55 -7.70
N GLY A 16 5.99 8.06 -7.42
CA GLY A 16 6.81 7.60 -6.28
C GLY A 16 6.13 7.80 -4.94
N TRP A 17 5.44 8.91 -4.73
CA TRP A 17 4.68 9.15 -3.50
C TRP A 17 3.42 8.26 -3.40
N LEU A 18 2.76 7.96 -4.53
CA LEU A 18 1.64 7.01 -4.59
C LEU A 18 2.10 5.58 -4.32
N TYR A 19 3.29 5.20 -4.79
CA TYR A 19 3.91 3.92 -4.49
C TYR A 19 4.07 3.72 -2.98
N PHE A 20 4.60 4.73 -2.27
CA PHE A 20 4.76 4.66 -0.81
C PHE A 20 3.44 4.75 -0.03
N LEU A 21 2.32 5.12 -0.66
CA LEU A 21 1.00 4.96 -0.04
C LEU A 21 0.54 3.49 -0.04
N VAL A 22 0.94 2.72 -1.06
CA VAL A 22 0.63 1.30 -1.20
C VAL A 22 1.63 0.43 -0.43
N PHE A 23 2.92 0.75 -0.53
CA PHE A 23 4.04 0.04 0.10
C PHE A 23 4.84 1.00 1.00
N PRO A 24 4.29 1.44 2.15
CA PRO A 24 4.92 2.45 3.00
C PRO A 24 6.19 1.98 3.69
N LEU A 25 6.36 0.66 3.91
CA LEU A 25 7.55 0.16 4.60
C LEU A 25 8.78 0.21 3.70
N ASP A 26 8.60 0.18 2.39
CA ASP A 26 9.69 0.31 1.40
C ASP A 26 10.41 1.67 1.49
N PHE A 27 9.77 2.67 2.09
CA PHE A 27 10.42 3.96 2.38
C PHE A 27 11.53 3.83 3.44
N PHE A 28 11.33 2.94 4.42
CA PHE A 28 12.25 2.74 5.55
C PHE A 28 13.23 1.58 5.30
N PHE A 29 12.84 0.61 4.48
CA PHE A 29 13.62 -0.59 4.19
C PHE A 29 14.01 -0.61 2.71
N ALA A 30 15.08 0.11 2.38
CA ALA A 30 15.68 0.03 1.05
C ALA A 30 16.37 -1.33 0.85
N PRO A 31 16.27 -1.95 -0.33
CA PRO A 31 16.90 -3.22 -0.60
C PRO A 31 18.42 -3.02 -0.75
N GLU A 32 19.19 -3.84 -0.06
CA GLU A 32 20.66 -3.78 -0.09
C GLU A 32 21.25 -4.80 -1.08
N ASP A 33 20.47 -5.79 -1.48
CA ASP A 33 20.88 -6.92 -2.31
C ASP A 33 20.19 -6.91 -3.70
N PRO A 34 20.79 -7.57 -4.72
CA PRO A 34 20.20 -7.64 -6.06
C PRO A 34 18.81 -8.28 -6.09
N ASP A 35 18.57 -9.26 -5.22
CA ASP A 35 17.28 -9.97 -5.15
C ASP A 35 16.17 -9.10 -4.55
N GLY A 36 16.50 -8.24 -3.58
CA GLY A 36 15.60 -7.23 -3.04
C GLY A 36 15.28 -6.13 -4.05
N VAL A 37 16.26 -5.70 -4.86
CA VAL A 37 16.02 -4.74 -5.95
C VAL A 37 15.07 -5.32 -6.99
N ALA A 38 15.31 -6.55 -7.43
CA ALA A 38 14.42 -7.24 -8.38
C ALA A 38 12.99 -7.37 -7.81
N PHE A 39 12.87 -7.67 -6.52
CA PHE A 39 11.56 -7.76 -5.88
C PHE A 39 10.84 -6.41 -5.79
N GLN A 40 11.55 -5.30 -5.55
CA GLN A 40 10.95 -3.97 -5.63
C GLN A 40 10.50 -3.59 -7.05
N GLU A 41 11.24 -3.99 -8.07
CA GLU A 41 10.83 -3.80 -9.46
C GLU A 41 9.56 -4.61 -9.79
N GLU A 42 9.47 -5.85 -9.30
CA GLU A 42 8.29 -6.71 -9.44
C GLU A 42 7.08 -6.12 -8.69
N LYS A 43 7.26 -5.64 -7.45
CA LYS A 43 6.21 -4.91 -6.71
C LYS A 43 5.72 -3.69 -7.50
N TYR A 44 6.63 -2.90 -8.06
CA TYR A 44 6.28 -1.68 -8.79
C TYR A 44 5.55 -1.98 -10.11
N SER A 45 5.95 -3.02 -10.84
CA SER A 45 5.41 -3.32 -12.16
C SER A 45 4.12 -4.14 -12.12
N GLU A 46 4.01 -5.11 -11.21
CA GLU A 46 2.89 -6.06 -11.20
C GLU A 46 1.87 -5.75 -10.09
N LEU A 47 2.34 -5.38 -8.90
CA LEU A 47 1.47 -5.27 -7.72
C LEU A 47 0.94 -3.85 -7.50
N PHE A 48 1.79 -2.84 -7.70
CA PHE A 48 1.42 -1.44 -7.50
C PHE A 48 0.19 -1.02 -8.31
N PRO A 49 0.06 -1.32 -9.62
CA PRO A 49 -1.11 -0.91 -10.39
C PRO A 49 -2.42 -1.52 -9.85
N VAL A 50 -2.37 -2.75 -9.36
CA VAL A 50 -3.54 -3.45 -8.81
C VAL A 50 -3.90 -2.89 -7.43
N PHE A 51 -2.91 -2.77 -6.54
CA PHE A 51 -3.16 -2.34 -5.16
C PHE A 51 -3.46 -0.85 -5.02
N LEU A 52 -2.99 -0.03 -5.96
CA LEU A 52 -3.36 1.39 -6.03
C LEU A 52 -4.88 1.59 -6.09
N TRP A 53 -5.61 0.68 -6.76
CA TRP A 53 -7.07 0.71 -6.80
C TRP A 53 -7.71 -0.10 -5.67
N LEU A 54 -7.12 -1.24 -5.33
CA LEU A 54 -7.73 -2.18 -4.40
C LEU A 54 -7.72 -1.66 -2.95
N LEU A 55 -6.64 -1.01 -2.50
CA LEU A 55 -6.53 -0.59 -1.11
C LEU A 55 -7.50 0.54 -0.74
N PRO A 56 -7.65 1.62 -1.55
CA PRO A 56 -8.68 2.63 -1.27
C PRO A 56 -10.09 2.03 -1.27
N LEU A 57 -10.40 1.13 -2.20
CA LEU A 57 -11.68 0.44 -2.24
C LEU A 57 -11.92 -0.39 -0.97
N ALA A 58 -10.91 -1.13 -0.51
CA ALA A 58 -10.98 -1.89 0.73
C ALA A 58 -11.28 -0.98 1.92
N VAL A 59 -10.57 0.14 2.06
CA VAL A 59 -10.81 1.12 3.13
C VAL A 59 -12.25 1.66 3.10
N LEU A 60 -12.73 2.08 1.92
CA LEU A 60 -14.10 2.57 1.76
C LEU A 60 -15.15 1.52 2.17
N LEU A 61 -14.97 0.27 1.74
CA LEU A 61 -15.88 -0.83 2.09
C LEU A 61 -15.82 -1.14 3.58
N THR A 62 -14.64 -1.17 4.19
CA THR A 62 -14.53 -1.42 5.63
C THR A 62 -15.19 -0.34 6.48
N ASN A 63 -15.16 0.92 6.04
CA ASN A 63 -15.85 2.02 6.71
C ASN A 63 -17.39 1.88 6.70
N THR A 64 -17.96 1.08 5.79
CA THR A 64 -19.41 0.79 5.81
C THR A 64 -19.81 -0.20 6.88
N VAL A 65 -18.85 -0.97 7.41
CA VAL A 65 -19.10 -1.93 8.47
C VAL A 65 -18.90 -1.18 9.78
N SER A 66 -19.95 -1.00 10.58
CA SER A 66 -19.92 -0.25 11.84
C SER A 66 -19.11 -0.98 12.93
N ILE A 67 -17.81 -1.11 12.71
CA ILE A 67 -16.86 -1.75 13.62
C ILE A 67 -15.98 -0.65 14.22
N GLY A 68 -15.77 -0.69 15.54
CA GLY A 68 -14.85 0.24 16.20
C GLY A 68 -13.42 0.11 15.67
N ALA A 69 -12.57 1.11 15.94
CA ALA A 69 -11.21 1.21 15.40
C ALA A 69 -10.36 -0.07 15.57
N VAL A 70 -10.45 -0.72 16.73
CA VAL A 70 -9.73 -1.99 17.00
C VAL A 70 -10.14 -3.09 16.02
N GLY A 71 -11.43 -3.20 15.73
CA GLY A 71 -11.93 -4.19 14.77
C GLY A 71 -11.59 -3.84 13.32
N MET A 72 -11.46 -2.55 12.98
CA MET A 72 -10.93 -2.15 11.66
C MET A 72 -9.46 -2.58 11.49
N PHE A 73 -8.61 -2.37 12.50
CA PHE A 73 -7.21 -2.82 12.43
C PHE A 73 -7.10 -4.33 12.24
N PHE A 74 -7.94 -5.10 12.94
CA PHE A 74 -8.01 -6.55 12.76
C PHE A 74 -8.48 -6.93 11.36
N LEU A 75 -9.53 -6.29 10.83
CA LEU A 75 -10.05 -6.53 9.49
C LEU A 75 -9.01 -6.20 8.41
N PHE A 76 -8.28 -5.10 8.55
CA PHE A 76 -7.15 -4.78 7.68
C PHE A 76 -6.06 -5.85 7.75
N GLY A 77 -5.76 -6.38 8.94
CA GLY A 77 -4.81 -7.48 9.10
C GLY A 77 -5.26 -8.74 8.34
N VAL A 78 -6.54 -9.13 8.47
CA VAL A 78 -7.13 -10.28 7.75
C VAL A 78 -7.09 -10.07 6.24
N LEU A 79 -7.52 -8.89 5.75
CA LEU A 79 -7.48 -8.57 4.32
C LEU A 79 -6.05 -8.60 3.77
N SER A 80 -5.09 -8.02 4.51
CA SER A 80 -3.68 -8.00 4.10
C SER A 80 -3.09 -9.40 4.06
N ALA A 81 -3.44 -10.27 5.02
CA ALA A 81 -3.02 -11.67 5.01
C ALA A 81 -3.59 -12.43 3.80
N MET A 82 -4.89 -12.25 3.51
CA MET A 82 -5.52 -12.87 2.34
C MET A 82 -4.87 -12.42 1.03
N LEU A 83 -4.66 -11.10 0.86
CA LEU A 83 -4.04 -10.54 -0.34
C LEU A 83 -2.57 -10.94 -0.48
N SER A 84 -1.83 -10.99 0.63
CA SER A 84 -0.44 -11.45 0.63
C SER A 84 -0.33 -12.93 0.21
N VAL A 85 -1.21 -13.80 0.72
CA VAL A 85 -1.25 -15.22 0.30
C VAL A 85 -1.59 -15.36 -1.19
N LEU A 86 -2.58 -14.60 -1.68
CA LEU A 86 -2.94 -14.60 -3.10
C LEU A 86 -1.78 -14.12 -3.98
N THR A 87 -1.08 -13.08 -3.54
CA THR A 87 0.07 -12.53 -4.26
C THR A 87 1.23 -13.52 -4.27
N SER A 88 1.52 -14.14 -3.13
CA SER A 88 2.53 -15.17 -2.98
C SER A 88 2.25 -16.37 -3.89
N TYR A 89 1.00 -16.79 -4.01
CA TYR A 89 0.60 -17.84 -4.94
C TYR A 89 0.77 -17.42 -6.41
N HIS A 90 0.41 -16.18 -6.75
CA HIS A 90 0.50 -15.67 -8.12
C HIS A 90 1.95 -15.51 -8.59
N LEU A 91 2.79 -14.88 -7.76
CA LEU A 91 4.20 -14.56 -8.07
C LEU A 91 5.19 -15.64 -7.60
N ARG A 92 4.70 -16.71 -6.97
CA ARG A 92 5.52 -17.83 -6.41
C ARG A 92 6.60 -17.34 -5.45
N LEU A 93 6.21 -16.46 -4.54
CA LEU A 93 7.14 -15.81 -3.61
C LEU A 93 7.54 -16.71 -2.46
N GLU A 94 8.73 -16.45 -1.92
CA GLU A 94 9.19 -17.06 -0.67
C GLU A 94 8.43 -16.50 0.54
N ALA A 95 8.52 -17.21 1.68
CA ALA A 95 7.85 -16.81 2.92
C ALA A 95 8.28 -15.41 3.40
N GLY A 96 9.56 -15.05 3.26
CA GLY A 96 10.07 -13.74 3.67
C GLY A 96 9.42 -12.59 2.88
N LYS A 97 9.40 -12.70 1.55
CA LYS A 97 8.76 -11.74 0.64
C LYS A 97 7.24 -11.66 0.83
N THR A 98 6.62 -12.78 1.19
CA THR A 98 5.19 -12.85 1.53
C THR A 98 4.88 -12.03 2.80
N ILE A 99 5.69 -12.18 3.85
CA ILE A 99 5.57 -11.39 5.08
C ILE A 99 5.78 -9.90 4.78
N GLU A 100 6.75 -9.55 3.95
CA GLU A 100 6.99 -8.17 3.55
C GLU A 100 5.77 -7.54 2.86
N ILE A 101 5.13 -8.26 1.93
CA ILE A 101 3.88 -7.81 1.29
C ILE A 101 2.78 -7.66 2.34
N LEU A 102 2.60 -8.63 3.24
CA LEU A 102 1.56 -8.56 4.27
C LEU A 102 1.70 -7.29 5.10
N LEU A 103 2.91 -7.01 5.58
CA LEU A 103 3.19 -5.85 6.42
C LEU A 103 3.02 -4.53 5.65
N ASN A 104 3.47 -4.48 4.40
CA ASN A 104 3.26 -3.31 3.54
C ASN A 104 1.77 -3.05 3.29
N LEU A 105 0.99 -4.06 2.91
CA LEU A 105 -0.45 -3.91 2.67
C LEU A 105 -1.20 -3.49 3.94
N TRP A 106 -0.82 -4.06 5.09
CA TRP A 106 -1.45 -3.71 6.36
C TRP A 106 -1.17 -2.26 6.75
N ALA A 107 0.09 -1.84 6.68
CA ALA A 107 0.47 -0.46 6.90
C ALA A 107 -0.15 0.50 5.87
N GLY A 108 -0.24 0.08 4.60
CA GLY A 108 -0.85 0.85 3.52
C GLY A 108 -2.34 1.09 3.76
N LEU A 109 -3.11 0.07 4.16
CA LEU A 109 -4.52 0.22 4.53
C LEU A 109 -4.72 1.22 5.68
N ILE A 110 -3.87 1.14 6.70
CA ILE A 110 -3.90 2.08 7.84
C ILE A 110 -3.60 3.51 7.35
N LEU A 111 -2.55 3.69 6.57
CA LEU A 111 -2.13 5.00 6.09
C LEU A 111 -3.17 5.66 5.17
N ILE A 112 -3.76 4.88 4.26
CA ILE A 112 -4.83 5.33 3.38
C ILE A 112 -6.08 5.68 4.20
N SER A 113 -6.44 4.85 5.19
CA SER A 113 -7.58 5.13 6.08
C SER A 113 -7.39 6.43 6.87
N LEU A 114 -6.21 6.64 7.46
CA LEU A 114 -5.90 7.89 8.16
C LEU A 114 -5.91 9.11 7.23
N SER A 115 -5.40 8.95 6.00
CA SER A 115 -5.38 10.02 5.00
C SER A 115 -6.79 10.41 4.55
N LEU A 116 -7.67 9.43 4.34
CA LEU A 116 -9.09 9.68 4.03
C LEU A 116 -9.84 10.28 5.21
N PHE A 117 -9.58 9.82 6.43
CA PHE A 117 -10.14 10.42 7.64
C PHE A 117 -9.72 11.89 7.78
N LEU A 118 -8.44 12.20 7.61
CA LEU A 118 -7.92 13.56 7.69
C LEU A 118 -8.52 14.45 6.59
N LEU A 119 -8.61 13.92 5.36
CA LEU A 119 -9.24 14.64 4.24
C LEU A 119 -10.70 14.95 4.55
N ALA A 120 -11.47 13.97 5.03
CA ALA A 120 -12.87 14.15 5.39
C ALA A 120 -13.04 15.14 6.56
N PHE A 121 -12.16 15.08 7.56
CA PHE A 121 -12.14 16.03 8.68
C PHE A 121 -11.87 17.46 8.21
N LEU A 122 -10.86 17.68 7.36
CA LEU A 122 -10.55 19.00 6.81
C LEU A 122 -11.70 19.54 5.95
N LEU A 123 -12.28 18.71 5.07
CA LEU A 123 -13.43 19.10 4.27
C LEU A 123 -14.64 19.45 5.16
N GLY A 124 -14.86 18.70 6.24
CA GLY A 124 -15.90 18.99 7.24
C GLY A 124 -15.75 20.39 7.85
N ILE A 125 -14.52 20.81 8.19
CA ILE A 125 -14.25 22.15 8.71
C ILE A 125 -14.67 23.23 7.70
N PHE A 126 -14.37 23.05 6.41
CA PHE A 126 -14.73 24.06 5.41
C PHE A 126 -16.23 24.13 5.16
N ILE A 127 -16.91 22.98 5.12
CA ILE A 127 -18.37 22.91 4.93
C ILE A 127 -19.12 23.57 6.09
N GLU A 128 -18.66 23.38 7.32
CA GLU A 128 -19.29 23.98 8.51
C GLU A 128 -19.06 25.51 8.60
N ASN A 129 -18.04 26.05 7.92
CA ASN A 129 -17.78 27.49 7.87
C ASN A 129 -18.50 28.22 6.72
N GLU A 130 -19.16 27.50 5.80
CA GLU A 130 -19.95 28.08 4.70
C GLU A 130 -21.47 28.10 4.99
N ILE A 131 -21.92 27.54 6.11
CA ILE A 131 -23.32 27.52 6.59
C ILE A 131 -23.48 28.48 7.78
#